data_AF-K7FYS0-F1
#
_entry.id   AF-K7FYS0-F1
#
_cell.length_a   1.000
_cell.length_b   1.000
_cell.length_c   1.000
_cell.angle_alpha   90.00
_cell.angle_beta   90.00
_cell.angle_gamma   90.00
#
_symmetry.space_group_name_H-M   'P 1'
#
loop_
_entity.id
_entity.type
_entity.pdbx_description
1 polymer ?
#
loop_
_entity_poly.entity_id
_entity_poly.type
_entity_poly.pdbx_seq_one_letter_code
_entity_poly.pdbx_strand_id
1 'polypeptide(L)'
;MDFLMLSKNYNIGKFHLPPTPENLNENEPTESTSGAGPAGRQSSLVAMASNRQAKIERYKQKKELENKLASMKAFVENGQAEEEQIREYYLMQIQKWISTSLEEIESIDQEMVILRGRNALKQASAPPQKSHQPRIAMKPFILTRDAIQAKVLGAGYPSLATMTVNDWYEQRMKQGILPDKGIPQTTAGME
;
A
#
# COMPACT_ATOMS: atom_id res chain seq x y z
N MET A 1 24.36 10.36 4.55
CA MET A 1 23.92 11.76 4.33
C MET A 1 24.89 12.56 3.45
N ASP A 2 26.07 12.02 3.16
CA ASP A 2 27.21 12.74 2.57
C ASP A 2 26.89 13.43 1.25
N PHE A 3 26.11 12.77 0.37
CA PHE A 3 25.65 13.37 -0.88
C PHE A 3 24.88 14.67 -0.66
N LEU A 4 23.88 14.67 0.23
CA LEU A 4 23.07 15.85 0.52
C LEU A 4 23.87 16.95 1.23
N MET A 5 24.82 16.58 2.10
CA MET A 5 25.71 17.55 2.72
C MET A 5 26.61 18.23 1.69
N LEU A 6 27.19 17.46 0.78
CA LEU A 6 28.02 17.97 -0.30
C LEU A 6 27.21 18.89 -1.23
N SER A 7 26.03 18.46 -1.65
CA SER A 7 25.14 19.27 -2.48
C SER A 7 24.75 20.60 -1.82
N LYS A 8 24.53 20.61 -0.50
CA LYS A 8 24.25 21.82 0.26
C LYS A 8 25.47 22.76 0.29
N ASN A 9 26.67 22.23 0.50
CA ASN A 9 27.91 23.03 0.52
C ASN A 9 28.17 23.72 -0.83
N TYR A 10 27.83 23.07 -1.94
CA TYR A 10 27.91 23.65 -3.28
C TYR A 10 26.69 24.51 -3.67
N ASN A 11 25.73 24.71 -2.76
CA ASN A 11 24.49 25.46 -3.01
C ASN A 11 23.69 24.95 -4.22
N ILE A 12 23.70 23.63 -4.44
CA ILE A 12 22.98 23.00 -5.56
C ILE A 12 21.52 22.82 -5.13
N GLY A 13 20.71 23.85 -5.36
CA GLY A 13 19.28 23.87 -5.03
C GLY A 13 18.96 24.34 -3.61
N LYS A 14 17.67 24.56 -3.35
CA LYS A 14 17.14 25.01 -2.04
C LYS A 14 16.42 23.85 -1.37
N PHE A 15 17.05 23.22 -0.39
CA PHE A 15 16.45 22.13 0.37
C PHE A 15 16.94 22.13 1.82
N HIS A 16 16.16 21.50 2.69
CA HIS A 16 16.49 21.30 4.10
C HIS A 16 17.06 19.89 4.31
N LEU A 17 18.09 19.77 5.15
CA LEU A 17 18.67 18.47 5.51
C LEU A 17 17.78 17.79 6.56
N PRO A 18 17.42 16.50 6.40
CA PRO A 18 16.68 15.80 7.44
C PRO A 18 17.49 15.75 8.76
N PRO A 19 16.82 15.74 9.92
CA PRO A 19 17.51 15.66 11.21
C PRO A 19 18.34 14.38 11.28
N THR A 20 19.61 14.49 11.67
CA THR A 20 20.42 13.31 11.98
C THR A 20 20.13 12.84 13.40
N PRO A 21 20.18 11.52 13.67
CA PRO A 21 19.96 10.99 15.01
C PRO A 21 20.96 11.51 16.06
N GLU A 22 22.11 12.04 15.65
CA GLU A 22 23.10 12.68 16.52
C GLU A 22 22.70 14.09 17.01
N ASN A 23 21.68 14.72 16.39
CA ASN A 23 21.15 16.03 16.78
C ASN A 23 19.79 15.93 17.52
N LEU A 24 19.36 14.74 17.89
CA LEU A 24 18.16 14.54 18.71
C LEU A 24 18.52 14.77 20.17
N ASN A 25 18.40 16.02 20.61
CA ASN A 25 18.29 16.33 22.03
C ASN A 25 17.02 15.62 22.54
N GLU A 26 17.19 14.68 23.48
CA GLU A 26 16.16 13.78 24.02
C GLU A 26 15.13 14.52 24.88
N ASN A 27 14.41 15.51 24.36
CA ASN A 27 13.36 16.19 25.12
C ASN A 27 12.26 16.68 24.17
N GLU A 28 11.49 15.78 23.57
CA GLU A 28 10.10 16.09 23.20
C GLU A 28 9.25 14.82 23.34
N PRO A 29 8.20 14.83 24.18
CA PRO A 29 7.34 13.68 24.36
C PRO A 29 6.52 13.44 23.09
N THR A 30 6.66 12.26 22.50
CA THR A 30 5.73 11.75 21.51
C THR A 30 4.37 11.50 22.17
N GLU A 31 3.51 12.52 22.16
CA GLU A 31 2.10 12.37 22.48
C GLU A 31 1.45 11.40 21.48
N SER A 32 1.35 10.16 21.92
CA SER A 32 0.45 9.17 21.35
C SER A 32 -0.99 9.70 21.47
N THR A 33 -1.47 10.44 20.47
CA THR A 33 -2.89 10.82 20.38
C THR A 33 -3.73 9.58 20.08
N SER A 34 -4.01 8.83 21.14
CA SER A 34 -4.99 7.76 21.19
C SER A 34 -6.27 8.32 21.78
N GLY A 35 -7.09 9.00 20.96
CA GLY A 35 -8.41 9.45 21.38
C GLY A 35 -8.87 10.72 20.69
N ALA A 36 -9.31 10.63 19.44
CA ALA A 36 -9.91 11.76 18.75
C ALA A 36 -11.37 11.46 18.41
N GLY A 37 -12.28 12.26 18.98
CA GLY A 37 -13.72 12.23 18.69
C GLY A 37 -14.05 12.61 17.24
N PRO A 38 -15.34 12.72 16.87
CA PRO A 38 -15.77 12.91 15.47
C PRO A 38 -15.16 14.14 14.76
N ALA A 39 -14.87 15.23 15.48
CA ALA A 39 -14.18 16.41 14.92
C ALA A 39 -12.69 16.15 14.60
N GLY A 40 -12.04 15.25 15.35
CA GLY A 40 -10.67 14.78 15.07
C GLY A 40 -10.57 13.93 13.80
N ARG A 41 -11.66 13.26 13.42
CA ARG A 41 -11.72 12.43 12.21
C ARG A 41 -11.86 13.26 10.94
N GLN A 42 -12.51 14.43 11.00
CA GLN A 42 -12.60 15.37 9.88
C GLN A 42 -11.30 16.16 9.67
N SER A 43 -10.66 16.64 10.75
CA SER A 43 -9.33 17.26 10.68
C SER A 43 -8.28 16.28 10.16
N SER A 44 -8.40 15.00 10.54
CA SER A 44 -7.60 13.91 9.96
C SER A 44 -7.81 13.75 8.45
N LEU A 45 -9.05 13.84 7.93
CA LEU A 45 -9.30 13.71 6.48
C LEU A 45 -8.74 14.89 5.67
N VAL A 46 -8.88 16.12 6.18
CA VAL A 46 -8.31 17.32 5.52
C VAL A 46 -6.78 17.24 5.51
N ALA A 47 -6.15 16.81 6.60
CA ALA A 47 -4.71 16.57 6.66
C ALA A 47 -4.27 15.48 5.68
N MET A 48 -5.02 14.37 5.58
CA MET A 48 -4.75 13.31 4.59
C MET A 48 -4.88 13.81 3.14
N ALA A 49 -5.90 14.62 2.85
CA ALA A 49 -6.09 15.21 1.53
C ALA A 49 -4.96 16.18 1.17
N SER A 50 -4.53 17.02 2.12
CA SER A 50 -3.40 17.95 1.96
C SER A 50 -2.08 17.20 1.72
N ASN A 51 -1.78 16.18 2.54
CA ASN A 51 -0.59 15.34 2.36
C ASN A 51 -0.58 14.64 1.00
N ARG A 52 -1.73 14.08 0.58
CA ARG A 52 -1.87 13.47 -0.73
C ARG A 52 -1.64 14.49 -1.85
N GLN A 53 -2.20 15.69 -1.73
CA GLN A 53 -2.05 16.75 -2.73
C GLN A 53 -0.59 17.19 -2.85
N ALA A 54 0.10 17.41 -1.73
CA ALA A 54 1.52 17.75 -1.70
C ALA A 54 2.37 16.66 -2.39
N LYS A 55 2.06 15.37 -2.16
CA LYS A 55 2.76 14.26 -2.82
C LYS A 55 2.52 14.23 -4.33
N ILE A 56 1.30 14.55 -4.78
CA ILE A 56 0.97 14.66 -6.21
C ILE A 56 1.73 15.81 -6.87
N GLU A 57 1.79 16.97 -6.22
CA GLU A 57 2.51 18.15 -6.72
C GLU A 57 4.01 17.87 -6.82
N ARG A 58 4.59 17.26 -5.78
CA ARG A 58 6.00 16.83 -5.78
C ARG A 58 6.29 15.85 -6.92
N TYR A 59 5.42 14.86 -7.12
CA TYR A 59 5.55 13.92 -8.22
C TYR A 59 5.46 14.60 -9.60
N LYS A 60 4.54 15.56 -9.78
CA LYS A 60 4.43 16.32 -11.03
C LYS A 60 5.71 17.11 -11.32
N GLN A 61 6.25 17.80 -10.33
CA GLN A 61 7.51 18.55 -10.46
C GLN A 61 8.68 17.62 -10.81
N LYS A 62 8.81 16.48 -10.12
CA LYS A 62 9.81 15.45 -10.41
C LYS A 62 9.70 14.94 -11.84
N LYS A 63 8.47 14.62 -12.28
CA LYS A 63 8.21 14.13 -13.64
C LYS A 63 8.53 15.16 -14.71
N GLU A 64 8.27 16.45 -14.47
CA GLU A 64 8.63 17.50 -15.40
C GLU A 64 10.16 17.63 -15.55
N LEU A 65 10.90 17.57 -14.43
CA LEU A 65 12.36 17.57 -14.45
C LEU A 65 12.92 16.34 -15.18
N GLU A 66 12.37 15.15 -14.94
CA GLU A 66 12.76 13.92 -15.62
C GLU A 66 12.51 14.00 -17.13
N ASN A 67 11.40 14.61 -17.56
CA ASN A 67 11.12 14.82 -18.98
C ASN A 67 12.15 15.75 -19.65
N LYS A 68 12.53 16.86 -18.98
CA LYS A 68 13.57 17.78 -19.47
C LYS A 68 14.93 17.09 -19.58
N LEU A 69 15.28 16.29 -18.57
CA LEU A 69 16.49 15.48 -18.59
C LEU A 69 16.45 14.45 -19.73
N ALA A 70 15.32 13.79 -19.96
CA ALA A 70 15.17 12.82 -21.04
C ALA A 70 15.35 13.45 -22.43
N SER A 71 14.84 14.67 -22.65
CA SER A 71 15.04 15.37 -23.92
C SER A 71 16.50 15.80 -24.13
N MET A 72 17.19 16.25 -23.08
CA MET A 72 18.59 16.69 -23.19
C MET A 72 19.58 15.52 -23.29
N LYS A 73 19.24 14.38 -22.67
CA LYS A 73 20.13 13.21 -22.56
C LYS A 73 20.72 12.78 -23.89
N ALA A 74 19.88 12.65 -24.93
CA ALA A 74 20.36 12.20 -26.24
C ALA A 74 21.39 13.16 -26.86
N PHE A 75 21.21 14.47 -26.72
CA PHE A 75 22.15 15.46 -27.26
C PHE A 75 23.48 15.44 -26.50
N VAL A 76 23.44 15.27 -25.18
CA VAL A 76 24.63 15.19 -24.33
C VAL A 76 25.41 13.90 -24.60
N GLU A 77 24.74 12.74 -24.67
CA GLU A 77 25.37 11.44 -24.93
C GLU A 77 25.97 11.36 -26.34
N ASN A 78 25.32 11.99 -27.33
CA ASN A 78 25.83 12.05 -28.71
C ASN A 78 26.93 13.09 -28.92
N GLY A 79 27.30 13.87 -27.90
CA GLY A 79 28.30 14.93 -28.01
C GLY A 79 27.86 16.12 -28.88
N GLN A 80 26.54 16.32 -29.04
CA GLN A 80 25.95 17.39 -29.84
C GLN A 80 25.56 18.61 -28.99
N ALA A 81 25.61 18.48 -27.66
CA ALA A 81 25.28 19.54 -26.72
C ALA A 81 26.45 20.52 -26.53
N GLU A 82 26.14 21.80 -26.40
CA GLU A 82 27.11 22.83 -26.02
C GLU A 82 27.53 22.68 -24.54
N GLU A 83 28.69 23.21 -24.16
CA GLU A 83 29.23 23.13 -22.80
C GLU A 83 28.22 23.61 -21.74
N GLU A 84 27.49 24.70 -22.00
CA GLU A 84 26.47 25.21 -21.07
C GLU A 84 25.29 24.24 -20.93
N GLN A 85 24.87 23.59 -22.02
CA GLN A 85 23.79 22.58 -22.00
C GLN A 85 24.22 21.33 -21.24
N ILE A 86 25.47 20.91 -21.39
CA ILE A 86 26.06 19.80 -20.64
C ILE A 86 26.08 20.13 -19.15
N ARG A 87 26.51 21.34 -18.79
CA ARG A 87 26.53 21.82 -17.41
C ARG A 87 25.12 21.86 -16.81
N GLU A 88 24.15 22.44 -17.53
CA GLU A 88 22.75 22.49 -17.10
C GLU A 88 22.18 21.07 -16.88
N TYR A 89 22.45 20.16 -17.81
CA TYR A 89 22.02 18.76 -17.71
C TYR A 89 22.51 18.10 -16.41
N TYR A 90 23.80 18.21 -16.08
CA TYR A 90 24.35 17.60 -14.87
C TYR A 90 23.89 18.30 -13.60
N LEU A 91 23.75 19.63 -13.59
CA LEU A 91 23.17 20.35 -12.45
C LEU A 91 21.73 19.91 -12.18
N MET A 92 20.92 19.79 -13.23
CA MET A 92 19.54 19.31 -13.12
C MET A 92 19.48 17.84 -12.67
N GLN A 93 20.42 17.01 -13.12
CA GLN A 93 20.56 15.63 -12.66
C GLN A 93 20.87 15.55 -11.17
N ILE A 94 21.80 16.38 -10.66
CA ILE A 94 22.10 16.46 -9.23
C ILE A 94 20.86 16.90 -8.45
N GLN A 95 20.14 17.92 -8.92
CA GLN A 95 18.89 18.38 -8.29
C GLN A 95 17.83 17.27 -8.21
N LYS A 96 17.67 16.47 -9.27
CA LYS A 96 16.79 15.29 -9.27
C LYS A 96 17.21 14.29 -8.18
N TRP A 97 18.50 14.02 -8.05
CA TRP A 97 19.04 13.11 -7.04
C TRP A 97 18.89 13.64 -5.62
N ILE A 98 18.99 14.95 -5.41
CA ILE A 98 18.71 15.58 -4.11
C ILE A 98 17.27 15.30 -3.71
N SER A 99 16.30 15.60 -4.59
CA SER A 99 14.88 15.34 -4.34
C SER A 99 14.61 13.87 -4.05
N THR A 100 15.21 12.97 -4.84
CA THR A 100 15.07 11.51 -4.67
C THR A 100 15.66 11.06 -3.33
N SER A 101 16.86 11.52 -2.99
CA SER A 101 17.51 11.13 -1.72
C SER A 101 16.70 11.56 -0.50
N LEU A 102 16.08 12.75 -0.54
CA LEU A 102 15.19 13.21 0.53
C LEU A 102 13.94 12.32 0.67
N GLU A 103 13.35 11.89 -0.45
CA GLU A 103 12.22 10.94 -0.47
C GLU A 103 12.62 9.56 0.09
N GLU A 104 13.79 9.06 -0.31
CA GLU A 104 14.30 7.77 0.15
C GLU A 104 14.63 7.79 1.64
N ILE A 105 15.21 8.88 2.18
CA ILE A 105 15.47 9.00 3.62
C ILE A 105 14.16 8.95 4.42
N GLU A 106 13.14 9.71 3.99
CA GLU A 106 11.81 9.67 4.61
C GLU A 106 11.20 8.25 4.58
N SER A 107 11.35 7.54 3.45
CA SER A 107 10.90 6.16 3.31
C SER A 107 11.64 5.20 4.24
N ILE A 108 12.96 5.33 4.34
CA ILE A 108 13.80 4.53 5.24
C ILE A 108 13.40 4.79 6.70
N ASP A 109 13.16 6.03 7.09
CA ASP A 109 12.74 6.37 8.46
C ASP A 109 11.40 5.70 8.82
N GLN A 110 10.44 5.71 7.88
CA GLN A 110 9.15 5.03 8.06
C GLN A 110 9.33 3.50 8.18
N GLU A 111 10.17 2.90 7.35
CA GLU A 111 10.47 1.47 7.41
C GLU A 111 11.16 1.09 8.74
N MET A 112 12.11 1.90 9.18
CA MET A 112 12.83 1.70 10.45
C MET A 112 11.88 1.66 11.65
N VAL A 113 10.84 2.49 11.67
CA VAL A 113 9.79 2.45 12.72
C VAL A 113 9.06 1.11 12.71
N ILE A 114 8.66 0.61 11.54
CA ILE A 114 7.96 -0.67 11.40
C ILE A 114 8.87 -1.83 11.85
N LEU A 115 10.13 -1.82 11.44
CA LEU A 115 11.10 -2.86 11.80
C LEU A 115 11.36 -2.89 13.31
N ARG A 116 11.47 -1.73 13.96
CA ARG A 116 11.57 -1.62 15.43
C ARG A 116 10.32 -2.18 16.12
N GLY A 117 9.13 -1.82 15.64
CA GLY A 117 7.86 -2.33 16.17
C GLY A 117 7.74 -3.85 16.07
N ARG A 118 8.12 -4.44 14.93
CA ARG A 118 8.12 -5.91 14.74
C ARG A 118 9.05 -6.61 15.73
N ASN A 119 10.25 -6.07 15.95
CA ASN A 119 11.19 -6.65 16.91
C ASN A 119 10.65 -6.60 18.35
N ALA A 120 9.96 -5.51 18.72
CA ALA A 120 9.29 -5.40 20.02
C ALA A 120 8.15 -6.42 20.18
N LEU A 121 7.30 -6.63 19.17
CA LEU A 121 6.26 -7.67 19.20
C LEU A 121 6.84 -9.09 19.29
N LYS A 122 7.95 -9.36 18.58
CA LYS A 122 8.63 -10.66 18.61
C LYS A 122 9.30 -10.94 19.96
N GLN A 123 9.80 -9.91 20.66
CA GLN A 123 10.36 -10.03 22.01
C GLN A 123 9.27 -10.12 23.09
N ALA A 124 8.11 -9.48 22.90
CA ALA A 124 6.96 -9.60 23.79
C ALA A 124 6.26 -10.98 23.68
N SER A 125 6.47 -11.71 22.59
CA SER A 125 5.99 -13.09 22.43
C SER A 125 6.99 -14.12 22.99
N ALA A 126 7.13 -14.15 24.32
CA ALA A 126 7.57 -15.33 25.06
C ALA A 126 6.84 -15.47 26.41
N PRO A 127 5.57 -15.87 26.38
CA PRO A 127 5.04 -16.85 27.32
C PRO A 127 4.74 -18.17 26.57
N PRO A 128 4.75 -19.34 27.26
CA PRO A 128 4.44 -20.62 26.63
C PRO A 128 3.05 -20.53 25.99
N GLN A 129 2.93 -21.01 24.74
CA GLN A 129 1.68 -21.06 24.01
C GLN A 129 0.59 -21.69 24.89
N LYS A 130 -0.33 -20.86 25.40
CA LYS A 130 -1.57 -21.39 25.97
C LYS A 130 -2.27 -22.13 24.85
N SER A 131 -2.40 -23.44 25.04
CA SER A 131 -3.15 -24.37 24.19
C SER A 131 -4.30 -23.65 23.51
N HIS A 132 -4.29 -23.58 22.18
CA HIS A 132 -5.45 -23.14 21.43
C HIS A 132 -6.64 -23.96 21.89
N GLN A 133 -7.59 -23.32 22.58
CA GLN A 133 -8.87 -23.98 22.82
C GLN A 133 -9.45 -24.35 21.46
N PRO A 134 -9.99 -25.58 21.31
CA PRO A 134 -10.54 -26.03 20.05
C PRO A 134 -11.62 -25.04 19.63
N ARG A 135 -11.36 -24.29 18.55
CA ARG A 135 -12.35 -23.35 18.00
C ARG A 135 -13.58 -24.18 17.65
N ILE A 136 -14.72 -23.84 18.23
CA ILE A 136 -15.99 -24.46 17.87
C ILE A 136 -16.20 -24.21 16.38
N ALA A 137 -16.28 -25.28 15.59
CA ALA A 137 -16.47 -25.19 14.15
C ALA A 137 -17.74 -24.40 13.86
N MET A 138 -17.60 -23.26 13.17
CA MET A 138 -18.75 -22.47 12.74
C MET A 138 -19.54 -23.28 11.72
N LYS A 139 -20.86 -23.38 11.91
CA LYS A 139 -21.75 -23.96 10.91
C LYS A 139 -21.81 -23.00 9.71
N PRO A 140 -21.47 -23.42 8.49
CA PRO A 140 -21.64 -22.56 7.33
C PRO A 140 -23.14 -22.26 7.17
N PHE A 141 -23.51 -20.99 7.09
CA PHE A 141 -24.85 -20.58 6.69
C PHE A 141 -24.83 -20.32 5.18
N ILE A 142 -25.79 -20.89 4.47
CA ILE A 142 -25.96 -20.64 3.03
C ILE A 142 -26.59 -19.26 2.88
N LEU A 143 -25.92 -18.35 2.17
CA LEU A 143 -26.45 -17.03 1.87
C LEU A 143 -27.54 -17.17 0.79
N THR A 144 -28.81 -17.28 1.21
CA THR A 144 -30.00 -17.41 0.34
C THR A 144 -30.32 -16.17 -0.51
N ARG A 145 -29.39 -15.20 -0.65
CA ARG A 145 -29.56 -14.01 -1.50
C ARG A 145 -29.52 -14.32 -3.00
N ASP A 146 -28.76 -15.34 -3.41
CA ASP A 146 -28.47 -15.57 -4.83
C ASP A 146 -29.73 -15.97 -5.62
N ALA A 147 -30.66 -16.71 -5.00
CA ALA A 147 -31.90 -17.14 -5.66
C ALA A 147 -32.86 -15.98 -5.99
N ILE A 148 -32.96 -14.98 -5.10
CA ILE A 148 -33.81 -13.80 -5.32
C ILE A 148 -33.13 -12.86 -6.34
N GLN A 149 -31.80 -12.68 -6.26
CA GLN A 149 -31.06 -11.85 -7.21
C GLN A 149 -31.08 -12.44 -8.63
N ALA A 150 -30.96 -13.77 -8.79
CA ALA A 150 -31.07 -14.43 -10.09
C ALA A 150 -32.46 -14.23 -10.73
N LYS A 151 -33.53 -14.19 -9.92
CA LYS A 151 -34.90 -13.97 -10.40
C LYS A 151 -35.15 -12.52 -10.83
N VAL A 152 -34.49 -11.55 -10.18
CA VAL A 152 -34.68 -10.11 -10.44
C VAL A 152 -33.76 -9.60 -11.56
N LEU A 153 -32.52 -10.08 -11.63
CA LEU A 153 -31.53 -9.62 -12.62
C LEU A 153 -31.61 -10.37 -13.96
N GLY A 154 -32.51 -11.34 -14.08
CA GLY A 154 -32.66 -12.19 -15.26
C GLY A 154 -31.48 -13.15 -15.42
N ALA A 155 -31.71 -14.30 -16.05
CA ALA A 155 -30.60 -15.00 -16.69
C ALA A 155 -29.95 -13.99 -17.65
N GLY A 156 -28.64 -13.80 -17.56
CA GLY A 156 -27.91 -12.80 -18.35
C GLY A 156 -28.29 -12.81 -19.84
N TYR A 157 -27.90 -11.75 -20.56
CA TYR A 157 -28.22 -11.55 -21.98
C TYR A 157 -28.30 -12.87 -22.78
N PRO A 158 -29.42 -13.15 -23.48
CA PRO A 158 -29.72 -14.45 -24.13
C PRO A 158 -28.68 -14.94 -25.16
N SER A 159 -27.66 -14.13 -25.46
CA SER A 159 -26.61 -14.43 -26.42
C SER A 159 -25.41 -15.19 -25.85
N LEU A 160 -25.34 -15.42 -24.52
CA LEU A 160 -24.25 -16.18 -23.90
C LEU A 160 -24.80 -17.30 -23.00
N ALA A 161 -24.46 -18.56 -23.31
CA ALA A 161 -24.76 -19.69 -22.43
C ALA A 161 -23.80 -19.68 -21.22
N THR A 162 -24.13 -18.90 -20.20
CA THR A 162 -23.40 -18.93 -18.91
C THR A 162 -24.14 -19.86 -17.96
N MET A 163 -23.70 -21.12 -17.86
CA MET A 163 -24.12 -21.99 -16.78
C MET A 163 -23.54 -21.45 -15.46
N THR A 164 -24.39 -21.13 -14.48
CA THR A 164 -23.88 -20.67 -13.19
C THR A 164 -23.21 -21.81 -12.45
N VAL A 165 -22.29 -21.49 -11.54
CA VAL A 165 -21.65 -22.51 -10.70
C VAL A 165 -22.70 -23.31 -9.92
N ASN A 166 -23.79 -22.67 -9.50
CA ASN A 166 -24.90 -23.34 -8.83
C ASN A 166 -25.64 -24.33 -9.77
N ASP A 167 -25.97 -23.93 -11.00
CA ASP A 167 -26.62 -24.81 -11.99
C ASP A 167 -25.74 -26.03 -12.31
N TRP A 168 -24.42 -25.82 -12.39
CA TRP A 168 -23.46 -26.91 -12.58
C TRP A 168 -23.43 -27.89 -11.40
N TYR A 169 -23.51 -27.37 -10.16
CA TYR A 169 -23.62 -28.21 -8.96
C TYR A 169 -24.91 -29.03 -8.96
N GLU A 170 -26.04 -28.41 -9.30
CA GLU A 170 -27.34 -29.09 -9.39
C GLU A 170 -27.33 -30.17 -10.49
N GLN A 171 -26.73 -29.89 -11.65
CA GLN A 171 -26.59 -30.86 -12.73
C GLN A 171 -25.73 -32.06 -12.32
N ARG A 172 -24.60 -31.83 -11.63
CA ARG A 172 -23.75 -32.91 -11.12
C ARG A 172 -24.36 -33.68 -9.95
N MET A 173 -25.16 -33.02 -9.12
CA MET A 173 -25.94 -33.67 -8.06
C MET A 173 -26.97 -34.64 -8.67
N LYS A 174 -27.71 -34.21 -9.70
CA LYS A 174 -28.66 -35.07 -10.44
C LYS A 174 -27.98 -36.25 -11.13
N GLN A 175 -26.74 -36.09 -11.58
CA GLN A 175 -25.95 -37.16 -12.19
C GLN A 175 -25.29 -38.09 -11.15
N GLY A 176 -25.37 -37.78 -9.86
CA GLY A 176 -24.82 -38.62 -8.78
C GLY A 176 -23.28 -38.66 -8.72
N ILE A 177 -22.59 -37.73 -9.37
CA ILE A 177 -21.12 -37.73 -9.54
C ILE A 177 -20.40 -37.01 -8.38
N LEU A 178 -21.14 -36.27 -7.55
CA LEU A 178 -20.54 -35.48 -6.46
C LEU A 178 -20.30 -36.38 -5.23
N PRO A 179 -19.08 -36.41 -4.65
CA PRO A 179 -18.83 -37.15 -3.43
C PRO A 179 -19.68 -36.56 -2.29
N ASP A 180 -20.51 -37.38 -1.66
CA ASP A 180 -21.28 -37.04 -0.45
C ASP A 180 -20.31 -36.83 0.72
N LYS A 181 -19.62 -35.68 0.71
CA LYS A 181 -18.77 -35.24 1.80
C LYS A 181 -19.32 -33.92 2.29
N GLY A 182 -20.48 -33.98 2.94
CA GLY A 182 -20.94 -32.82 3.71
C GLY A 182 -22.40 -32.81 4.14
N ILE A 183 -23.24 -33.75 3.69
CA ILE A 183 -24.63 -33.80 4.18
C ILE A 183 -24.64 -34.71 5.42
N PRO A 184 -24.84 -34.18 6.63
CA PRO A 184 -25.08 -35.05 7.77
C PRO A 184 -26.38 -35.82 7.49
N GLN A 185 -26.28 -37.15 7.45
CA GLN A 185 -27.43 -38.04 7.39
C GLN A 185 -28.29 -37.75 8.63
N THR A 186 -29.40 -37.04 8.45
CA THR A 186 -30.42 -36.89 9.50
C THR A 186 -31.00 -38.26 9.72
N THR A 187 -30.55 -38.94 10.79
CA THR A 187 -31.24 -40.13 11.29
C THR A 187 -32.62 -39.68 11.74
N ALA A 188 -33.62 -39.89 10.89
CA ALA A 188 -35.01 -39.81 11.27
C ALA A 188 -35.23 -40.81 12.40
N GLY A 189 -35.57 -40.32 13.59
CA GLY A 189 -35.95 -41.15 14.72
C GLY A 189 -37.16 -41.99 14.33
N MET A 190 -36.96 -43.31 14.37
CA MET A 190 -38.05 -44.28 14.46
C MET A 190 -38.57 -44.24 15.89
N GLU A 191 -39.80 -43.77 16.07
CA GLU A 191 -40.69 -44.22 17.15
C GLU A 191 -41.23 -45.62 16.83
#